data_AF-A0A7S0EC21-F1
#
_entry.id   AF-A0A7S0EC21-F1
#
_cell.length_a   1.000
_cell.length_b   1.000
_cell.length_c   1.000
_cell.angle_alpha   90.00
_cell.angle_beta   90.00
_cell.angle_gamma   90.00
#
_symmetry.space_group_name_H-M   'P 1'
#
loop_
_entity.id
_entity.type
_entity.pdbx_description
1 polymer ?
#
loop_
_entity_poly.entity_id
_entity_poly.type
_entity_poly.pdbx_seq_one_letter_code
_entity_poly.pdbx_strand_id
1 'polypeptide(L)'
;DGLAAGKDGVHRSAVYRLCSRINHSCRPNCFAAWNALLGRQTLHALRDIGQGEELTLAYVGGAEAGVRASRRQMLAHKYHFDCACEACSLTGEALARSEQRQSRMHDIHARLPSSPVDLVQLVDELVGLSHEEGTPNTHRHM
;
A
#
# COMPACT_ATOMS: atom_id res chain seq x y z
N ASP A 1 -12.84 0.81 0.82
CA ASP A 1 -13.82 1.83 0.37
C ASP A 1 -13.08 2.80 -0.54
N GLY A 2 -13.47 2.91 -1.81
CA GLY A 2 -12.74 3.70 -2.80
C GLY A 2 -12.95 5.18 -2.55
N LEU A 3 -11.99 5.81 -1.87
CA LEU A 3 -11.96 7.26 -1.67
C LEU A 3 -11.61 7.93 -3.00
N ALA A 4 -12.58 8.59 -3.62
CA ALA A 4 -12.34 9.57 -4.66
C ALA A 4 -12.35 10.95 -3.99
N ALA A 5 -11.20 11.60 -3.87
CA ALA A 5 -11.17 13.02 -3.58
C ALA A 5 -11.75 13.74 -4.80
N GLY A 6 -12.90 14.42 -4.63
CA GLY A 6 -13.32 15.36 -5.65
C GLY A 6 -12.39 16.57 -5.70
N LYS A 7 -12.46 17.33 -6.78
CA LYS A 7 -11.67 18.57 -6.97
C LYS A 7 -11.93 19.64 -5.89
N ASP A 8 -12.99 19.47 -5.10
CA ASP A 8 -13.43 20.33 -4.01
C ASP A 8 -12.88 19.92 -2.63
N GLY A 9 -11.99 18.93 -2.56
CA GLY A 9 -11.44 18.42 -1.30
C GLY A 9 -12.44 17.56 -0.50
N VAL A 10 -13.61 17.28 -1.05
CA VAL A 10 -14.62 16.43 -0.42
C VAL A 10 -14.30 14.97 -0.70
N HIS A 11 -14.09 14.19 0.36
CA HIS A 11 -13.99 12.73 0.29
C HIS A 11 -15.33 12.15 -0.13
N ARG A 12 -15.34 11.44 -1.26
CA ARG A 12 -16.50 10.68 -1.73
C ARG A 12 -16.14 9.20 -1.77
N SER A 13 -17.13 8.37 -1.52
CA SER A 13 -17.04 6.92 -1.67
C SER A 13 -17.78 6.49 -2.93
N ALA A 14 -17.20 5.53 -3.66
CA ALA A 14 -17.82 4.94 -4.84
C ALA A 14 -17.59 3.44 -4.89
N VAL A 15 -18.45 2.74 -5.64
CA VAL A 15 -18.33 1.31 -5.92
C VAL A 15 -17.88 1.11 -7.37
N TYR A 16 -16.73 0.46 -7.54
CA TYR A 16 -16.12 0.22 -8.85
C TYR A 16 -16.17 -1.26 -9.20
N ARG A 17 -17.19 -1.67 -9.96
CA ARG A 17 -17.51 -3.09 -10.23
C ARG A 17 -16.32 -3.96 -10.68
N LEU A 18 -15.42 -3.41 -11.50
CA LEU A 18 -14.24 -4.14 -11.98
C LEU A 18 -13.14 -4.17 -10.92
N CYS A 19 -12.79 -3.03 -10.31
CA CYS A 19 -11.76 -2.96 -9.29
C CYS A 19 -12.12 -3.74 -8.02
N SER A 20 -13.40 -3.84 -7.68
CA SER A 20 -13.89 -4.63 -6.53
C SER A 20 -13.66 -6.14 -6.67
N ARG A 21 -13.24 -6.63 -7.84
CA ARG A 21 -12.88 -8.04 -8.06
C ARG A 21 -11.39 -8.33 -7.84
N ILE A 22 -10.56 -7.29 -7.69
CA ILE A 22 -9.11 -7.41 -7.63
C ILE A 22 -8.69 -7.69 -6.19
N ASN A 23 -8.11 -8.86 -5.93
CA ASN A 23 -7.77 -9.30 -4.58
C ASN A 23 -6.63 -8.50 -3.94
N HIS A 24 -6.43 -8.73 -2.64
CA HIS A 24 -5.39 -8.09 -1.87
C HIS A 24 -4.03 -8.81 -1.96
N SER A 25 -2.95 -8.02 -2.03
CA SER A 25 -1.59 -8.43 -1.63
C SER A 25 -0.93 -7.33 -0.82
N CYS A 26 -0.15 -7.67 0.20
CA CYS A 26 0.70 -6.70 0.92
C CYS A 26 1.87 -6.19 0.04
N ARG A 27 2.21 -6.93 -1.03
CA ARG A 27 3.12 -6.53 -2.11
C ARG A 27 2.34 -6.57 -3.43
N PRO A 28 1.50 -5.54 -3.69
CA PRO A 28 0.63 -5.56 -4.86
C PRO A 28 1.43 -5.35 -6.14
N ASN A 29 0.91 -5.89 -7.25
CA ASN A 29 1.44 -5.58 -8.58
C ASN A 29 0.66 -4.46 -9.29
N CYS A 30 -0.45 -3.99 -8.71
CA CYS A 30 -1.23 -2.88 -9.24
C CYS A 30 -1.49 -1.81 -8.17
N PHE A 31 -1.74 -0.59 -8.63
CA PHE A 31 -2.24 0.54 -7.85
C PHE A 31 -3.50 1.11 -8.48
N ALA A 32 -4.49 1.45 -7.67
CA ALA A 32 -5.75 2.00 -8.15
C ALA A 32 -5.88 3.47 -7.72
N ALA A 33 -6.16 4.36 -8.67
CA ALA A 33 -6.33 5.79 -8.43
C ALA A 33 -7.59 6.33 -9.12
N TRP A 34 -8.19 7.38 -8.57
CA TRP A 34 -9.23 8.12 -9.27
C TRP A 34 -8.58 9.10 -10.25
N ASN A 35 -8.87 8.95 -11.53
CA ASN A 35 -8.47 9.92 -12.55
C ASN A 35 -9.60 10.92 -12.78
N ALA A 36 -9.43 12.13 -12.23
CA ALA A 36 -10.43 13.20 -12.32
C ALA A 36 -10.61 13.78 -13.73
N LEU A 37 -9.61 13.65 -14.63
CA LEU A 37 -9.72 14.09 -16.02
C LEU A 37 -10.56 13.11 -16.85
N LEU A 38 -10.41 11.81 -16.59
CA LEU A 38 -11.17 10.76 -17.26
C LEU A 38 -12.53 10.47 -16.59
N GLY A 39 -12.72 10.92 -15.35
CA GLY A 39 -13.89 10.58 -14.54
C GLY A 39 -13.99 9.08 -14.26
N ARG A 40 -12.85 8.40 -14.04
CA ARG A 40 -12.79 6.94 -13.90
C ARG A 40 -11.78 6.52 -12.84
N GLN A 41 -12.06 5.39 -12.19
CA GLN A 41 -11.02 4.64 -11.46
C GLN A 41 -10.08 4.02 -12.50
N THR A 42 -8.79 4.28 -12.36
CA THR A 42 -7.73 3.70 -13.17
C THR A 42 -6.92 2.70 -12.35
N LEU A 43 -6.41 1.70 -13.02
CA LEU A 43 -5.51 0.69 -12.48
C LEU A 43 -4.17 0.79 -13.20
N HIS A 44 -3.09 0.84 -12.45
CA HIS A 44 -1.73 1.01 -12.98
C HIS A 44 -0.86 -0.14 -12.50
N ALA A 45 -0.14 -0.79 -13.42
CA ALA A 45 0.87 -1.77 -13.06
C ALA A 45 2.03 -1.08 -12.33
N LEU A 46 2.54 -1.71 -11.28
CA LEU A 46 3.69 -1.25 -10.48
C LEU A 46 5.00 -1.93 -10.89
N ARG A 47 4.88 -3.03 -11.63
CA ARG A 47 5.97 -3.82 -12.19
C ARG A 47 5.44 -4.58 -13.40
N ASP A 48 6.32 -5.25 -14.14
CA ASP A 48 5.91 -6.19 -15.17
C ASP A 48 5.04 -7.30 -14.58
N ILE A 49 4.00 -7.67 -15.32
CA ILE A 49 2.99 -8.66 -14.92
C ILE A 49 2.94 -9.73 -16.00
N GLY A 50 3.19 -10.98 -15.60
CA GLY A 50 3.19 -12.12 -16.52
C GLY A 50 1.79 -12.47 -17.02
N GLN A 51 1.71 -13.14 -18.17
CA GLN A 51 0.43 -13.71 -18.64
C GLN A 51 -0.10 -14.72 -17.62
N GLY A 52 -1.35 -14.56 -17.20
CA GLY A 52 -1.98 -15.43 -16.20
C GLY A 52 -1.63 -15.11 -14.75
N GLU A 53 -0.75 -14.15 -14.50
CA GLU A 53 -0.50 -13.64 -13.15
C GLU A 53 -1.72 -12.86 -12.63
N GLU A 54 -2.11 -13.10 -11.38
CA GLU A 54 -3.24 -12.41 -10.76
C GLU A 54 -2.91 -10.93 -10.51
N LEU A 55 -3.84 -10.04 -10.86
CA LEU A 55 -3.75 -8.63 -10.48
C LEU A 55 -4.13 -8.46 -9.01
N THR A 56 -3.35 -7.67 -8.26
CA THR A 56 -3.58 -7.46 -6.82
C THR A 56 -3.43 -6.00 -6.40
N LEU A 57 -4.17 -5.60 -5.37
CA LEU A 57 -4.15 -4.27 -4.75
C LEU A 57 -3.75 -4.33 -3.27
N ALA A 58 -3.25 -3.23 -2.73
CA ALA A 58 -3.14 -3.05 -1.29
C ALA A 58 -4.46 -2.47 -0.74
N TYR A 59 -5.29 -3.29 -0.09
CA TYR A 59 -6.48 -2.82 0.62
C TYR A 59 -6.13 -2.10 1.93
N VAL A 60 -5.09 -2.61 2.57
CA VAL A 60 -4.35 -1.98 3.66
C VAL A 60 -2.89 -2.04 3.23
N GLY A 61 -2.16 -0.96 3.42
CA GLY A 61 -0.81 -0.84 2.91
C GLY A 61 -0.22 0.53 3.20
N GLY A 62 0.91 0.81 2.57
CA GLY A 62 1.72 1.96 2.92
C GLY A 62 2.48 1.75 4.22
N ALA A 63 3.33 2.73 4.53
CA ALA A 63 4.14 2.72 5.74
C ALA A 63 3.26 2.80 7.01
N GLU A 64 2.08 3.40 6.92
CA GLU A 64 1.11 3.48 8.01
C GLU A 64 0.63 2.11 8.50
N ALA A 65 0.63 1.09 7.64
CA ALA A 65 0.06 -0.22 8.00
C ALA A 65 1.00 -1.05 8.90
N GLY A 66 2.30 -0.78 8.84
CA GLY A 66 3.32 -1.39 9.69
C GLY A 66 3.46 -2.91 9.51
N VAL A 67 3.78 -3.60 10.61
CA VAL A 67 4.14 -5.03 10.71
C VAL A 67 3.03 -6.01 10.31
N ARG A 68 3.39 -7.28 10.02
CA ARG A 68 2.44 -8.31 9.52
C ARG A 68 1.23 -8.50 10.41
N ALA A 69 1.43 -8.48 11.73
CA ALA A 69 0.37 -8.65 12.70
C ALA A 69 -0.69 -7.54 12.58
N SER A 70 -0.25 -6.28 12.48
CA SER A 70 -1.11 -5.11 12.26
C SER A 70 -1.89 -5.24 10.95
N ARG A 71 -1.20 -5.55 9.85
CA ARG A 71 -1.84 -5.73 8.53
C ARG A 71 -2.92 -6.81 8.55
N ARG A 72 -2.63 -7.99 9.12
CA ARG A 72 -3.61 -9.08 9.25
C ARG A 72 -4.79 -8.70 10.12
N GLN A 73 -4.57 -8.01 11.24
CA GLN A 73 -5.64 -7.54 12.10
C GLN A 73 -6.58 -6.59 11.36
N MET A 74 -6.04 -5.62 10.61
CA MET A 74 -6.86 -4.69 9.82
C MET A 74 -7.66 -5.41 8.72
N LEU A 75 -7.06 -6.37 8.04
CA LEU A 75 -7.73 -7.16 6.99
C LEU A 75 -8.84 -8.04 7.56
N ALA A 76 -8.57 -8.75 8.66
CA ALA A 76 -9.57 -9.58 9.33
C ALA A 76 -10.76 -8.75 9.82
N HIS A 77 -10.48 -7.56 10.38
CA HIS A 77 -11.52 -6.65 10.87
C HIS A 77 -12.36 -6.03 9.74
N LYS A 78 -11.72 -5.52 8.66
CA LYS A 78 -12.41 -4.74 7.61
C LYS A 78 -12.93 -5.59 6.45
N TYR A 79 -12.24 -6.69 6.13
CA TYR A 79 -12.47 -7.49 4.92
C TYR A 79 -12.69 -8.97 5.20
N HIS A 80 -12.62 -9.38 6.47
CA HIS A 80 -12.99 -10.72 6.94
C HIS A 80 -12.23 -11.88 6.28
N PHE A 81 -10.93 -11.70 6.05
CA PHE A 81 -10.04 -12.78 5.59
C PHE A 81 -8.65 -12.71 6.23
N ASP A 82 -7.96 -13.84 6.25
CA ASP A 82 -6.56 -13.95 6.67
C ASP A 82 -5.62 -13.85 5.46
N CYS A 83 -4.75 -12.85 5.46
CA CYS A 83 -3.83 -12.65 4.35
C CYS A 83 -2.71 -13.71 4.32
N ALA A 84 -2.61 -14.38 3.16
CA ALA A 84 -1.61 -15.41 2.84
C ALA A 84 -0.75 -15.04 1.62
N CYS A 85 -0.68 -13.74 1.25
CA CYS A 85 0.19 -13.28 0.17
C CYS A 85 1.67 -13.59 0.45
N GLU A 86 2.53 -13.48 -0.57
CA GLU A 86 3.97 -13.77 -0.47
C GLU A 86 4.65 -13.12 0.75
N ALA A 87 4.33 -11.86 1.06
CA ALA A 87 4.91 -11.15 2.20
C ALA A 87 4.41 -11.69 3.56
N CYS A 88 3.13 -12.06 3.65
CA CYS A 88 2.56 -12.62 4.88
C CYS A 88 2.97 -14.08 5.11
N SER A 89 3.35 -14.78 4.04
CA SER A 89 3.80 -16.17 4.04
C SER A 89 5.30 -16.32 4.31
N LEU A 90 6.06 -15.23 4.42
CA LEU A 90 7.45 -15.25 4.85
C LEU A 90 7.62 -15.88 6.24
N THR A 91 8.74 -16.57 6.43
CA THR A 91 9.16 -17.22 7.68
C THR A 91 10.65 -16.96 7.96
N GLY A 92 11.11 -17.31 9.17
CA GLY A 92 12.52 -17.24 9.56
C GLY A 92 13.15 -15.85 9.39
N GLU A 93 14.39 -15.80 8.91
CA GLU A 93 15.13 -14.55 8.70
C GLU A 93 14.47 -13.61 7.68
N ALA A 94 13.84 -14.16 6.64
CA ALA A 94 13.19 -13.35 5.62
C ALA A 94 12.01 -12.56 6.21
N LEU A 95 11.23 -13.20 7.08
CA LEU A 95 10.20 -12.52 7.86
C LEU A 95 10.80 -11.48 8.79
N ALA A 96 11.84 -11.82 9.56
CA ALA A 96 12.47 -10.88 10.50
C ALA A 96 12.97 -9.61 9.80
N ARG A 97 13.62 -9.73 8.63
CA ARG A 97 14.04 -8.59 7.81
C ARG A 97 12.86 -7.76 7.30
N SER A 98 11.80 -8.41 6.84
CA SER A 98 10.58 -7.71 6.40
C SER A 98 9.92 -6.94 7.55
N GLU A 99 9.77 -7.55 8.72
CA GLU A 99 9.21 -6.87 9.91
C GLU A 99 10.08 -5.69 10.35
N GLN A 100 11.40 -5.82 10.30
CA GLN A 100 12.33 -4.71 10.61
C GLN A 100 12.12 -3.53 9.65
N ARG A 101 12.09 -3.79 8.33
CA ARG A 101 11.84 -2.73 7.34
C ARG A 101 10.46 -2.09 7.53
N GLN A 102 9.42 -2.90 7.69
CA GLN A 102 8.04 -2.42 7.87
C GLN A 102 7.89 -1.58 9.15
N SER A 103 8.52 -1.98 10.26
CA SER A 103 8.56 -1.19 11.49
C SER A 103 9.27 0.14 11.26
N ARG A 104 10.43 0.13 10.60
CA ARG A 104 11.19 1.36 10.34
C ARG A 104 10.44 2.31 9.41
N MET A 105 9.83 1.79 8.36
CA MET A 105 8.98 2.58 7.46
C MET A 105 7.83 3.25 8.23
N HIS A 106 7.17 2.50 9.11
CA HIS A 106 6.10 3.02 9.96
C HIS A 106 6.58 4.15 10.87
N ASP A 107 7.71 3.95 11.55
CA ASP A 107 8.30 4.96 12.44
C ASP A 107 8.68 6.24 11.69
N ILE A 108 9.29 6.11 10.50
CA ILE A 108 9.61 7.26 9.66
C ILE A 108 8.33 7.99 9.25
N HIS A 109 7.34 7.26 8.77
CA HIS A 109 6.07 7.84 8.32
C HIS A 109 5.36 8.61 9.43
N ALA A 110 5.35 8.09 10.66
CA ALA A 110 4.78 8.76 11.83
C ALA A 110 5.51 10.08 12.19
N ARG A 111 6.79 10.21 11.81
CA ARG A 111 7.62 11.40 12.08
C ARG A 111 7.55 12.47 10.98
N LEU A 112 7.26 12.08 9.74
CA LEU A 112 7.25 13.02 8.59
C LEU A 112 6.40 14.28 8.79
N PRO A 113 5.20 14.24 9.40
CA PRO A 113 4.37 15.43 9.59
C PRO A 113 4.97 16.51 10.51
N SER A 114 5.97 16.17 11.33
CA SER A 114 6.45 17.00 12.43
C SER A 114 7.97 17.24 12.45
N SER A 115 8.72 16.76 11.43
CA SER A 115 10.19 16.83 11.42
C SER A 115 10.72 17.88 10.44
N PRO A 116 11.18 19.06 10.91
CA PRO A 116 11.76 20.09 10.05
C PRO A 116 13.26 19.88 9.77
N VAL A 117 13.97 19.10 10.61
CA VAL A 117 15.38 18.75 10.42
C VAL A 117 15.44 17.27 9.98
N ASP A 118 16.23 16.98 8.94
CA ASP A 118 16.45 15.67 8.30
C ASP A 118 15.28 15.10 7.45
N LEU A 119 14.30 15.92 7.08
CA LEU A 119 13.14 15.49 6.28
C LEU A 119 13.54 14.77 4.96
N VAL A 120 14.49 15.33 4.21
CA VAL A 120 14.95 14.74 2.94
C VAL A 120 15.57 13.37 3.18
N GLN A 121 16.43 13.24 4.19
CA GLN A 121 17.09 11.97 4.52
C GLN A 121 16.08 10.91 4.96
N LEU A 122 15.07 11.30 5.75
CA LEU A 122 14.01 10.38 6.16
C LEU A 122 13.16 9.93 4.97
N VAL A 123 12.85 10.83 4.03
CA VAL A 123 12.12 10.47 2.80
C VAL A 123 12.96 9.53 1.93
N ASP A 124 14.24 9.80 1.75
CA ASP A 124 15.14 8.93 0.98
C ASP A 124 15.25 7.53 1.61
N GLU A 125 15.39 7.46 2.93
CA GLU A 125 15.39 6.20 3.68
C GLU A 125 14.05 5.46 3.49
N LEU A 126 12.91 6.14 3.62
CA LEU A 126 11.59 5.55 3.43
C LEU A 126 11.41 4.99 2.01
N VAL A 127 11.85 5.74 0.99
CA VAL A 127 11.82 5.31 -0.42
C VAL A 127 12.66 4.04 -0.58
N GLY A 128 13.90 4.05 -0.10
CA GLY A 128 14.80 2.89 -0.18
C GLY A 128 14.21 1.63 0.47
N LEU A 129 13.70 1.76 1.70
CA LEU A 129 13.05 0.68 2.42
C LEU A 129 11.80 0.15 1.69
N SER A 130 11.01 1.04 1.08
CA SER A 130 9.83 0.65 0.29
C SER A 130 10.22 -0.17 -0.94
N HIS A 131 11.28 0.23 -1.64
CA HIS A 131 11.82 -0.50 -2.79
C HIS A 131 12.31 -1.90 -2.38
N GLU A 132 13.08 -2.02 -1.30
CA GLU A 132 13.55 -3.32 -0.78
C GLU A 132 12.40 -4.22 -0.32
N GLU A 133 11.35 -3.63 0.24
CA GLU A 133 10.20 -4.36 0.72
C GLU A 133 9.21 -4.73 -0.39
N GLY A 134 9.40 -4.22 -1.61
CA GLY A 134 8.51 -4.47 -2.75
C GLY A 134 7.14 -3.81 -2.57
N THR A 135 7.08 -2.69 -1.84
CA THR A 135 5.84 -1.94 -1.62
C THR A 135 5.87 -0.63 -2.41
N PRO A 136 4.74 -0.24 -3.04
CA PRO A 136 4.66 1.06 -3.69
C PRO A 136 4.77 2.17 -2.64
N ASN A 137 5.55 3.22 -2.95
CA ASN A 137 5.55 4.44 -2.15
C ASN A 137 4.26 5.24 -2.45
N THR A 138 3.23 5.05 -1.63
CA THR A 138 1.87 5.57 -1.88
C THR A 138 1.68 7.05 -1.55
N HIS A 139 2.75 7.80 -1.19
CA HIS A 139 2.65 9.23 -0.85
C HIS A 139 2.46 10.19 -2.04
N ARG A 140 2.36 9.70 -3.27
CA ARG A 140 1.89 10.53 -4.39
C ARG A 140 0.37 10.56 -4.44
N HIS A 141 -0.23 11.36 -3.55
CA HIS A 141 -1.48 12.03 -3.89
C HIS A 141 -1.15 13.06 -4.99
N MET A 142 -1.30 12.65 -6.25
CA MET A 142 -1.41 13.59 -7.36
C MET A 142 -2.82 14.17 -7.40
#